data_AF-A0A9E4FB23-F1
#
_entry.id   AF-A0A9E4FB23-F1
#
_cell.length_a   1.000
_cell.length_b   1.000
_cell.length_c   1.000
_cell.angle_alpha   90.00
_cell.angle_beta   90.00
_cell.angle_gamma   90.00
#
_symmetry.space_group_name_H-M   'P 1'
#
loop_
_entity.id
_entity.type
_entity.pdbx_description
1 polymer ?
#
loop_
_entity_poly.entity_id
_entity_poly.type
_entity_poly.pdbx_seq_one_letter_code
_entity_poly.pdbx_strand_id
1 'polypeptide(L)' 'LPEIHNLTEEEYREMKENLALKNFGMSLDEFTEAWKADKFDDDGERHGDVIRLAMMLPEYWTE' A
#
# COMPACT_ATOMS: atom_id res chain seq x y z
N LEU A 1 12.48 5.39 -7.74
CA LEU A 1 11.00 5.47 -7.71
C LEU A 1 10.62 6.41 -8.84
N PRO A 2 9.68 6.07 -9.73
CA PRO A 2 9.16 7.04 -10.69
C PRO A 2 8.69 8.28 -9.92
N GLU A 3 8.88 9.48 -10.49
CA GLU A 3 8.53 10.74 -9.84
C GLU A 3 7.02 10.79 -9.59
N ILE A 4 6.62 10.48 -8.35
CA ILE A 4 5.22 10.41 -7.90
C ILE A 4 4.53 11.79 -8.02
N HIS A 5 5.31 12.86 -8.21
CA HIS A 5 4.86 14.25 -8.18
C HIS A 5 3.93 14.68 -9.34
N ASN A 6 3.75 13.85 -10.38
CA ASN A 6 2.91 14.19 -11.55
C ASN A 6 1.78 13.18 -11.82
N LEU A 7 1.51 12.24 -10.91
CA LEU A 7 0.40 11.31 -11.09
C LEU A 7 -0.93 11.98 -10.75
N THR A 8 -1.92 11.79 -11.61
CA THR A 8 -3.32 12.07 -11.27
C THR A 8 -3.78 11.16 -10.13
N GLU A 9 -4.88 11.51 -9.45
CA GLU A 9 -5.45 10.67 -8.39
C GLU A 9 -5.79 9.25 -8.88
N GLU A 10 -6.25 9.14 -10.14
CA GLU A 10 -6.56 7.87 -10.78
C GLU A 10 -5.31 7.02 -11.03
N GLU A 11 -4.27 7.59 -11.64
CA GLU A 11 -3.00 6.89 -11.85
C GLU A 11 -2.33 6.50 -10.52
N TYR A 12 -2.48 7.34 -9.49
CA TYR A 12 -1.98 7.06 -8.16
C TYR A 12 -2.71 5.88 -7.51
N ARG A 13 -4.04 5.81 -7.69
CA ARG A 13 -4.87 4.68 -7.24
C ARG A 13 -4.48 3.39 -7.97
N GLU A 14 -4.39 3.41 -9.30
CA GLU A 14 -3.97 2.24 -10.08
C GLU A 14 -2.57 1.76 -9.70
N MET A 15 -1.63 2.67 -9.45
CA MET A 15 -0.29 2.32 -9.00
C MET A 15 -0.33 1.56 -7.67
N LYS A 16 -1.09 2.05 -6.68
CA LYS A 16 -1.26 1.40 -5.37
C LYS A 16 -1.87 0.02 -5.51
N GLU A 17 -2.90 -0.10 -6.35
CA GLU A 17 -3.63 -1.35 -6.60
C GLU A 17 -2.74 -2.40 -7.26
N ASN A 18 -1.95 -2.00 -8.26
CA ASN A 18 -0.94 -2.86 -8.88
C ASN A 18 0.15 -3.31 -7.90
N LEU A 19 0.59 -2.43 -6.99
CA LEU A 19 1.58 -2.77 -5.98
C LEU A 19 1.03 -3.72 -4.90
N ALA A 20 -0.21 -3.50 -4.45
CA ALA A 20 -0.91 -4.40 -3.53
C ALA A 20 -1.03 -5.80 -4.14
N LEU A 21 -1.48 -5.87 -5.40
CA LEU A 21 -1.63 -7.13 -6.12
C LEU A 21 -0.29 -7.82 -6.35
N LYS A 22 0.76 -7.09 -6.73
CA LYS A 22 2.08 -7.65 -7.03
C LYS A 22 2.78 -8.19 -5.78
N ASN A 23 2.74 -7.44 -4.67
CA ASN A 23 3.51 -7.77 -3.47
C ASN A 23 2.75 -8.68 -2.50
N PHE A 24 1.42 -8.59 -2.48
CA PHE A 24 0.57 -9.27 -1.50
C PHE A 24 -0.48 -10.19 -2.14
N GLY A 25 -0.72 -10.11 -3.45
CA GLY A 25 -1.71 -10.94 -4.13
C GLY A 25 -3.16 -10.59 -3.76
N MET A 26 -3.40 -9.37 -3.28
CA MET A 26 -4.69 -8.88 -2.82
C MET A 26 -5.00 -7.49 -3.38
N SER A 27 -6.27 -7.11 -3.36
CA SER A 27 -6.70 -5.76 -3.73
C SER A 27 -6.19 -4.71 -2.74
N LEU A 28 -6.22 -3.44 -3.15
CA LEU A 28 -5.83 -2.34 -2.27
C LEU A 28 -6.74 -2.23 -1.03
N ASP A 29 -8.02 -2.52 -1.18
CA ASP A 29 -8.99 -2.48 -0.09
C ASP A 29 -8.70 -3.60 0.93
N GLU A 30 -8.49 -4.83 0.45
CA GLU A 30 -8.10 -5.96 1.31
C GLU A 30 -6.77 -5.71 2.03
N PHE A 31 -5.79 -5.12 1.35
CA PHE A 31 -4.53 -4.70 1.97
C PHE A 31 -4.79 -3.67 3.07
N THR A 32 -5.64 -2.68 2.81
CA THR A 32 -5.93 -1.60 3.77
C THR A 32 -6.65 -2.15 5.00
N GLU A 33 -7.60 -3.07 4.84
CA GLU A 33 -8.26 -3.76 5.96
C GLU A 33 -7.28 -4.63 6.75
N ALA A 34 -6.40 -5.37 6.08
CA ALA A 34 -5.38 -6.18 6.72
C ALA A 34 -4.38 -5.31 7.51
N TRP A 35 -4.00 -4.15 6.97
CA TRP A 35 -3.11 -3.18 7.62
C TRP A 35 -3.77 -2.59 8.88
N LYS A 36 -5.01 -2.12 8.77
CA LYS A 36 -5.77 -1.60 9.93
C LYS A 36 -6.00 -2.64 11.02
N ALA A 37 -6.09 -3.91 10.64
CA ALA A 37 -6.25 -5.03 11.56
C ALA A 37 -4.91 -5.58 12.09
N ASP A 38 -3.78 -4.93 11.79
CA ASP A 38 -2.43 -5.32 12.22
C ASP A 38 -2.09 -6.77 11.85
N LYS A 39 -2.52 -7.21 10.65
CA LYS A 39 -2.37 -8.61 10.18
C LYS A 39 -1.06 -8.87 9.43
N PHE A 40 -0.22 -7.86 9.25
CA PHE A 40 1.08 -8.02 8.63
C PHE A 40 2.12 -8.26 9.73
N ASP A 41 2.65 -9.48 9.83
CA ASP A 41 3.72 -9.77 10.78
C ASP A 41 4.95 -8.89 10.50
N ASP A 42 5.43 -8.22 11.55
CA ASP A 42 6.52 -7.25 11.53
C ASP A 42 7.88 -7.83 11.09
N ASP A 43 8.02 -9.16 11.08
CA ASP A 43 9.31 -9.87 10.94
C ASP A 43 9.50 -10.58 9.59
N GLY A 44 8.62 -10.33 8.61
CA GLY A 44 8.68 -10.97 7.28
C GLY A 44 9.55 -10.25 6.25
N GLU A 45 10.08 -10.98 5.25
CA GLU A 45 10.76 -10.43 4.05
C GLU A 45 9.96 -9.32 3.34
N ARG A 46 8.64 -9.28 3.55
CA ARG A 46 7.72 -8.31 2.93
C ARG A 46 7.44 -7.08 3.79
N HIS A 47 7.97 -6.98 5.01
CA HIS A 47 7.70 -5.86 5.91
C HIS A 47 8.11 -4.50 5.29
N GLY A 48 9.22 -4.46 4.54
CA GLY A 48 9.62 -3.27 3.79
C GLY A 48 8.64 -2.84 2.69
N ASP A 49 8.01 -3.80 2.01
CA ASP A 49 6.98 -3.53 0.99
C ASP A 49 5.66 -3.09 1.63
N VAL A 50 5.33 -3.64 2.82
CA VAL A 50 4.16 -3.25 3.60
C VAL A 50 4.29 -1.79 4.03
N ILE A 51 5.41 -1.43 4.69
CA ILE A 51 5.67 -0.05 5.12
C ILE A 51 5.65 0.91 3.93
N ARG A 52 6.26 0.52 2.81
CA ARG A 52 6.30 1.37 1.61
C ARG A 52 4.90 1.64 1.05
N LEU A 53 4.05 0.62 0.97
CA LEU A 53 2.68 0.78 0.50
C LEU A 53 1.86 1.60 1.49
N ALA A 54 2.01 1.32 2.79
CA ALA A 54 1.35 2.05 3.86
C ALA A 54 1.73 3.54 3.83
N MET A 55 3.00 3.91 3.67
CA MET A 55 3.42 5.31 3.56
C MET A 55 2.83 6.04 2.34
N MET A 56 2.46 5.31 1.28
CA MET A 56 1.75 5.86 0.12
C MET A 56 0.23 5.99 0.36
N LEU A 57 -0.28 5.53 1.49
CA LEU A 57 -1.69 5.58 1.88
C LEU A 57 -1.96 6.63 2.97
N PRO A 58 -1.46 7.90 2.88
CA PRO A 58 -1.52 8.87 3.99
C PRO A 58 -2.95 9.24 4.43
N GLU A 59 -3.92 9.09 3.53
CA GLU A 59 -5.36 9.27 3.82
C GLU A 59 -5.90 8.29 4.88
N TYR A 60 -5.16 7.22 5.19
CA TYR A 60 -5.52 6.21 6.17
C TYR A 60 -4.67 6.28 7.46
N TRP A 61 -3.81 7.29 7.61
CA TRP A 61 -2.93 7.51 8.79
C TRP A 61 -3.54 8.48 9.82
N THR A 62 -4.73 8.99 9.55
CA THR A 62 -5.42 9.90 10.47
C THR A 62 -6.40 9.11 11.33
N GLU A 63 -6.00 8.88 12.59
CA GLU A 63 -6.94 8.78 13.73
C GLU A 63 -7.41 10.18 14.15
#